data_AF-A0A2H0KGX1-F1
#
_entry.id   AF-A0A2H0KGX1-F1
#
_cell.length_a   1.000
_cell.length_b   1.000
_cell.length_c   1.000
_cell.angle_alpha   90.00
_cell.angle_beta   90.00
_cell.angle_gamma   90.00
#
_symmetry.space_group_name_H-M   'P 1'
#
loop_
_entity.id
_entity.type
_entity.pdbx_description
1 polymer ?
#
loop_
_entity_poly.entity_id
_entity_poly.type
_entity_poly.pdbx_seq_one_letter_code
_entity_poly.pdbx_strand_id
1 'polypeptide(L)'
;MGYNGQNYSSFTVGTDGALAIATTNNATTSINAGLTVNTNSLVVQDATGYVGIGTTNPHDLLWLEKNQNGETHSVLVNSNAGALATAELIVSNDNSSSLAAKTAGLRLITLGTGFTNNGGFMADTALIDADSGLSGGLNIMTRATAPIRFYTSGHENA
;
A
#
# COMPACT_ATOMS: atom_id res chain seq x y z
N MET A 1 28.57 32.37 -11.71
CA MET A 1 28.19 31.42 -12.77
C MET A 1 26.67 31.40 -12.82
N GLY A 2 26.09 31.94 -13.89
CA GLY A 2 24.68 32.32 -13.94
C GLY A 2 23.74 31.12 -14.04
N TYR A 3 22.72 31.10 -13.18
CA TYR A 3 21.58 30.20 -13.29
C TYR A 3 20.64 30.75 -14.38
N ASN A 4 20.96 30.50 -15.64
CA ASN A 4 20.12 30.90 -16.76
C ASN A 4 19.06 29.82 -17.03
N GLY A 5 17.80 30.16 -16.72
CA GLY A 5 16.65 29.46 -17.25
C GLY A 5 15.33 29.97 -16.69
N GLN A 6 15.05 31.28 -16.78
CA GLN A 6 13.74 31.97 -16.66
C GLN A 6 12.80 31.69 -15.46
N ASN A 7 13.01 30.66 -14.63
CA ASN A 7 12.01 30.11 -13.71
C ASN A 7 12.47 30.04 -12.24
N TYR A 8 13.75 30.28 -11.93
CA TYR A 8 14.27 30.16 -10.57
C TYR A 8 15.24 31.30 -10.24
N SER A 9 14.94 32.05 -9.17
CA SER A 9 15.75 33.19 -8.69
C SER A 9 16.89 32.77 -7.75
N SER A 10 16.83 31.58 -7.16
CA SER A 10 17.96 30.91 -6.50
C SER A 10 17.72 29.41 -6.38
N PHE A 11 18.77 28.61 -6.57
CA PHE A 11 18.80 27.19 -6.26
C PHE A 11 20.13 26.91 -5.55
N THR A 12 20.08 26.45 -4.31
CA THR A 12 21.27 26.18 -3.50
C THR A 12 21.33 24.70 -3.19
N VAL A 13 22.44 24.06 -3.55
CA VAL A 13 22.77 22.67 -3.22
C VAL A 13 23.97 22.63 -2.28
N GLY A 14 24.02 21.62 -1.42
CA GLY A 14 25.16 21.38 -0.53
C GLY A 14 26.45 21.15 -1.32
N THR A 15 27.59 21.28 -0.64
CA THR A 15 28.92 21.04 -1.23
C THR A 15 29.13 19.58 -1.67
N ASP A 16 28.27 18.69 -1.21
CA ASP A 16 28.15 17.27 -1.56
C ASP A 16 27.12 17.01 -2.69
N GLY A 17 26.48 18.05 -3.22
CA GLY A 17 25.44 17.95 -4.24
C GLY A 17 24.05 17.60 -3.69
N ALA A 18 23.88 17.51 -2.37
CA ALA A 18 22.58 17.23 -1.78
C ALA A 18 21.66 18.46 -1.88
N LEU A 19 20.42 18.25 -2.34
CA LEU A 19 19.34 19.20 -2.18
C LEU A 19 18.59 18.86 -0.89
N ALA A 20 18.79 19.66 0.16
CA ALA A 20 18.04 19.55 1.40
C ALA A 20 16.98 20.66 1.48
N ILE A 21 15.72 20.27 1.66
CA ILE A 21 14.62 21.22 1.92
C ILE A 21 14.12 20.96 3.34
N ALA A 22 14.58 21.77 4.28
CA ALA A 22 14.21 21.69 5.69
C ALA A 22 13.43 22.95 6.10
N THR A 23 12.32 22.77 6.79
CA THR A 23 11.58 23.87 7.41
C THR A 23 11.98 23.99 8.88
N THR A 24 12.16 25.22 9.37
CA THR A 24 12.53 25.50 10.77
C THR A 24 11.30 25.75 11.67
N ASN A 25 10.10 25.53 11.12
CA ASN A 25 8.79 25.79 11.71
C ASN A 25 7.76 24.81 11.10
N ASN A 26 6.48 25.01 11.37
CA ASN A 26 5.38 24.19 10.83
C ASN A 26 5.05 24.48 9.34
N ALA A 27 5.92 25.19 8.59
CA ALA A 27 5.70 25.41 7.17
C ALA A 27 5.82 24.08 6.38
N THR A 28 5.08 23.97 5.30
CA THR A 28 5.10 22.83 4.38
C THR A 28 5.95 23.14 3.15
N THR A 29 6.71 22.17 2.67
CA THR A 29 7.29 22.20 1.33
C THR A 29 6.28 21.65 0.33
N SER A 30 5.90 22.44 -0.67
CA SER A 30 4.97 22.00 -1.72
C SER A 30 5.72 21.80 -3.04
N ILE A 31 5.41 20.70 -3.72
CA ILE A 31 5.79 20.47 -5.12
C ILE A 31 4.50 20.57 -5.92
N ASN A 32 4.35 21.64 -6.70
CA ASN A 32 3.12 21.94 -7.45
C ASN A 32 3.01 21.16 -8.78
N ALA A 33 3.96 20.26 -9.05
CA ALA A 33 4.03 19.41 -10.23
C ALA A 33 4.38 17.96 -9.82
N GLY A 34 4.64 17.09 -10.78
CA GLY A 34 4.99 15.70 -10.49
C GLY A 34 6.32 15.57 -9.73
N LEU A 35 6.46 14.48 -8.98
CA LEU A 35 7.70 14.10 -8.29
C LEU A 35 8.18 12.76 -8.82
N THR A 36 9.37 12.74 -9.42
CA THR A 36 10.04 11.51 -9.84
C THR A 36 11.32 11.34 -9.05
N VAL A 37 11.40 10.29 -8.24
CA VAL A 37 12.60 9.89 -7.51
C VAL A 37 13.24 8.72 -8.25
N ASN A 38 14.47 8.90 -8.72
CA ASN A 38 15.26 7.91 -9.46
C ASN A 38 14.45 7.21 -10.58
N THR A 39 14.28 7.90 -11.71
CA THR A 39 13.56 7.51 -12.94
C THR A 39 12.16 6.92 -12.73
N ASN A 40 12.04 5.77 -12.08
CA ASN A 40 10.79 5.05 -11.81
C ASN A 40 10.66 4.53 -10.36
N SER A 41 11.58 4.84 -9.44
CA SER A 41 11.54 4.26 -8.09
C SER A 41 10.31 4.74 -7.31
N LEU A 42 9.99 6.03 -7.41
CA LEU A 42 8.73 6.62 -6.95
C LEU A 42 8.34 7.72 -7.93
N VAL A 43 7.12 7.67 -8.44
CA VAL A 43 6.55 8.68 -9.34
C VAL A 43 5.21 9.12 -8.79
N VAL A 44 5.03 10.43 -8.59
CA VAL A 44 3.74 11.07 -8.33
C VAL A 44 3.41 11.90 -9.56
N GLN A 45 2.37 11.52 -10.31
CA GLN A 45 1.95 12.22 -11.52
C GLN A 45 1.07 13.43 -11.17
N ASP A 46 1.37 14.60 -11.73
CA ASP A 46 0.57 15.81 -11.54
C ASP A 46 -0.78 15.76 -12.26
N ALA A 47 -0.80 15.26 -13.50
CA ALA A 47 -1.98 15.26 -14.35
C ALA A 47 -3.10 14.34 -13.82
N THR A 48 -2.74 13.22 -13.19
CA THR A 48 -3.67 12.18 -12.74
C THR A 48 -3.75 12.06 -11.21
N GLY A 49 -2.72 12.53 -10.49
CA GLY A 49 -2.56 12.29 -9.05
C GLY A 49 -2.13 10.85 -8.71
N TYR A 50 -1.76 10.03 -9.70
CA TYR A 50 -1.40 8.64 -9.50
C TYR A 50 0.01 8.48 -8.92
N VAL A 51 0.18 7.46 -8.08
CA VAL A 51 1.45 7.10 -7.47
C VAL A 51 1.95 5.76 -8.05
N GLY A 52 3.08 5.81 -8.75
CA GLY A 52 3.79 4.63 -9.25
C GLY A 52 5.03 4.32 -8.39
N ILE A 53 5.23 3.04 -8.08
CA ILE A 53 6.47 2.52 -7.50
C ILE A 53 7.03 1.45 -8.45
N GLY A 54 8.20 1.72 -9.01
CA GLY A 54 8.85 0.89 -10.03
C GLY A 54 8.32 1.11 -11.47
N THR A 55 7.40 2.06 -11.67
CA THR A 55 6.87 2.46 -12.99
C THR A 55 6.83 3.99 -13.13
N THR A 56 6.89 4.49 -14.37
CA THR A 56 6.67 5.91 -14.68
C THR A 56 5.26 6.20 -15.19
N ASN A 57 4.47 5.16 -15.48
CA ASN A 57 3.17 5.28 -16.10
C ASN A 57 2.11 4.45 -15.35
N PRO A 58 1.82 4.79 -14.08
CA PRO A 58 0.73 4.15 -13.34
C PRO A 58 -0.61 4.31 -14.07
N HIS A 59 -1.46 3.28 -14.00
CA HIS A 59 -2.81 3.29 -14.57
C HIS A 59 -3.93 3.35 -13.51
N ASP A 60 -3.55 3.29 -12.23
CA ASP A 60 -4.43 3.38 -11.06
C ASP A 60 -3.83 4.33 -10.01
N LEU A 61 -4.62 4.72 -9.00
CA LEU A 61 -4.19 5.64 -7.93
C LEU A 61 -2.88 5.22 -7.25
N LEU A 62 -2.70 3.91 -7.03
CA LEU A 62 -1.46 3.32 -6.54
C LEU A 62 -1.11 2.12 -7.41
N TRP A 63 0.06 2.16 -8.03
CA TRP A 63 0.56 1.11 -8.91
C TRP A 63 1.97 0.68 -8.49
N LEU A 64 2.11 -0.59 -8.12
CA LEU A 64 3.39 -1.21 -7.79
C LEU A 64 3.76 -2.17 -8.92
N GLU A 65 4.88 -1.94 -9.58
CA GLU A 65 5.32 -2.76 -10.70
C GLU A 65 6.82 -2.96 -10.68
N LYS A 66 7.24 -4.18 -11.01
CA LYS A 66 8.62 -4.46 -11.39
C LYS A 66 8.66 -5.54 -12.46
N ASN A 67 9.13 -5.18 -13.64
CA ASN A 67 9.31 -6.11 -14.75
C ASN A 67 10.66 -6.82 -14.63
N GLN A 68 10.65 -8.07 -14.17
CA GLN A 68 11.85 -8.87 -13.91
C GLN A 68 11.53 -10.38 -13.98
N ASN A 69 12.56 -11.20 -14.13
CA ASN A 69 12.47 -12.66 -13.92
C ASN A 69 12.76 -12.98 -12.45
N GLY A 70 11.78 -12.71 -11.58
CA GLY A 70 11.86 -12.90 -10.14
C GLY A 70 10.61 -12.41 -9.44
N GLU A 71 10.56 -12.52 -8.12
CA GLU A 71 9.37 -12.16 -7.35
C GLU A 71 9.22 -10.65 -7.15
N THR A 72 7.97 -10.20 -7.13
CA THR A 72 7.59 -8.82 -6.80
C THR A 72 6.52 -8.90 -5.71
N HIS A 73 6.84 -8.41 -4.51
CA HIS A 73 5.96 -8.50 -3.33
C HIS A 73 5.60 -7.12 -2.78
N SER A 74 4.42 -7.02 -2.19
CA SER A 74 4.07 -5.99 -1.22
C SER A 74 3.83 -6.68 0.12
N VAL A 75 4.45 -6.19 1.19
CA VAL A 75 4.44 -6.87 2.49
C VAL A 75 3.89 -5.93 3.56
N LEU A 76 2.89 -6.40 4.30
CA LEU A 76 2.34 -5.75 5.49
C LEU A 76 2.74 -6.58 6.70
N VAL A 77 3.51 -6.01 7.63
CA VAL A 77 4.02 -6.72 8.81
C VAL A 77 3.61 -6.01 10.09
N ASN A 78 3.08 -6.77 11.04
CA ASN A 78 2.95 -6.38 12.43
C ASN A 78 3.59 -7.46 13.30
N SER A 79 4.86 -7.25 13.68
CA SER A 79 5.64 -8.22 14.45
C SER A 79 5.40 -8.15 15.97
N ASN A 80 4.36 -7.45 16.41
CA ASN A 80 4.02 -7.35 17.83
C ASN A 80 3.40 -8.67 18.32
N ALA A 81 3.57 -9.00 19.60
CA ALA A 81 3.01 -10.21 20.22
C ALA A 81 1.78 -9.94 21.12
N GLY A 82 1.26 -8.72 21.12
CA GLY A 82 0.13 -8.30 21.93
C GLY A 82 -1.20 -8.92 21.46
N ALA A 83 -2.19 -8.85 22.34
CA ALA A 83 -3.52 -9.46 22.15
C ALA A 83 -4.29 -8.99 20.89
N LEU A 84 -3.87 -7.89 20.26
CA LEU A 84 -4.47 -7.27 19.07
C LEU A 84 -3.47 -7.17 17.90
N ALA A 85 -2.41 -7.98 17.91
CA ALA A 85 -1.42 -7.97 16.83
C ALA A 85 -2.03 -8.50 15.53
N THR A 86 -2.24 -7.58 14.59
CA THR A 86 -2.88 -7.82 13.30
C THR A 86 -2.12 -7.09 12.19
N ALA A 87 -1.86 -7.75 11.06
CA ALA A 87 -1.50 -7.11 9.81
C ALA A 87 -2.60 -7.37 8.78
N GLU A 88 -3.02 -6.32 8.07
CA GLU A 88 -4.28 -6.32 7.36
C GLU A 88 -4.28 -5.40 6.13
N LEU A 89 -4.85 -5.91 5.03
CA LEU A 89 -5.30 -5.13 3.88
C LEU A 89 -6.83 -5.13 3.83
N ILE A 90 -7.43 -3.96 3.58
CA ILE A 90 -8.89 -3.79 3.52
C ILE A 90 -9.31 -3.14 2.22
N VAL A 91 -10.35 -3.69 1.60
CA VAL A 91 -11.08 -3.09 0.47
C VAL A 91 -12.51 -2.84 0.93
N SER A 92 -12.97 -1.59 0.90
CA SER A 92 -14.21 -1.22 1.57
C SER A 92 -14.97 -0.12 0.84
N ASN A 93 -16.31 -0.20 0.87
CA ASN A 93 -17.22 0.86 0.45
C ASN A 93 -17.75 1.70 1.65
N ASP A 94 -17.22 1.45 2.85
CA ASP A 94 -17.52 2.21 4.05
C ASP A 94 -16.47 3.33 4.22
N ASN A 95 -16.90 4.59 4.19
CA ASN A 95 -16.05 5.77 4.32
C ASN A 95 -15.85 6.22 5.78
N SER A 96 -16.11 5.34 6.75
CA SER A 96 -15.86 5.61 8.16
C SER A 96 -14.38 5.93 8.41
N SER A 97 -14.15 6.95 9.26
CA SER A 97 -12.83 7.51 9.56
C SER A 97 -11.96 6.64 10.46
N SER A 98 -12.46 5.50 10.95
CA SER A 98 -11.70 4.58 11.78
C SER A 98 -11.93 3.13 11.36
N LEU A 99 -10.92 2.29 11.62
CA LEU A 99 -10.96 0.86 11.31
C LEU A 99 -12.05 0.14 12.10
N ALA A 100 -12.24 0.50 13.37
CA ALA A 100 -13.23 -0.13 14.26
C ALA A 100 -14.68 0.20 13.88
N ALA A 101 -14.91 1.32 13.19
CA ALA A 101 -16.22 1.71 12.70
C ALA A 101 -16.51 1.17 11.30
N LYS A 102 -15.51 0.58 10.64
CA LYS A 102 -15.66 0.02 9.30
C LYS A 102 -16.46 -1.27 9.39
N THR A 103 -17.57 -1.33 8.67
CA THR A 103 -18.51 -2.46 8.69
C THR A 103 -18.78 -3.05 7.31
N ALA A 104 -18.32 -2.41 6.23
CA ALA A 104 -18.51 -2.92 4.88
C ALA A 104 -17.17 -3.01 4.15
N GLY A 105 -16.34 -3.96 4.57
CA GLY A 105 -15.04 -4.27 4.00
C GLY A 105 -14.84 -5.76 3.72
N LEU A 106 -14.10 -6.06 2.65
CA LEU A 106 -13.35 -7.30 2.49
C LEU A 106 -11.98 -7.11 3.13
N ARG A 107 -11.59 -8.06 3.97
CA ARG A 107 -10.38 -8.00 4.79
C ARG A 107 -9.50 -9.21 4.52
N LEU A 108 -8.21 -8.97 4.32
CA LEU A 108 -7.17 -10.00 4.21
C LEU A 108 -6.23 -9.83 5.40
N ILE A 109 -6.25 -10.80 6.30
CA ILE A 109 -5.71 -10.63 7.65
C ILE A 109 -4.72 -11.74 7.99
N THR A 110 -3.66 -11.38 8.71
CA THR A 110 -2.84 -12.32 9.49
C THR A 110 -2.86 -11.91 10.97
N LEU A 111 -3.12 -12.89 11.84
CA LEU A 111 -3.19 -12.70 13.29
C LEU A 111 -1.94 -13.26 13.95
N GLY A 112 -1.34 -12.49 14.86
CA GLY A 112 -0.15 -12.91 15.59
C GLY A 112 -0.42 -14.08 16.55
N THR A 113 0.66 -14.75 16.99
CA THR A 113 0.58 -15.89 17.93
C THR A 113 0.02 -15.54 19.31
N GLY A 114 0.08 -14.26 19.69
CA GLY A 114 -0.48 -13.75 20.95
C GLY A 114 -1.90 -13.20 20.85
N PHE A 115 -2.54 -13.27 19.69
CA PHE A 115 -3.90 -12.76 19.49
C PHE A 115 -4.91 -13.49 20.39
N THR A 116 -5.88 -12.76 20.95
CA THR A 116 -6.94 -13.40 21.77
C THR A 116 -8.03 -13.98 20.88
N ASN A 117 -8.20 -15.30 20.90
CA ASN A 117 -9.24 -15.98 20.12
C ASN A 117 -10.63 -15.38 20.32
N ASN A 118 -11.34 -15.13 19.22
CA ASN A 118 -12.71 -14.62 19.21
C ASN A 118 -13.47 -15.12 17.96
N GLY A 119 -14.37 -16.08 18.14
CA GLY A 119 -15.13 -16.67 17.03
C GLY A 119 -14.20 -17.27 15.96
N GLY A 120 -14.35 -16.83 14.72
CA GLY A 120 -13.49 -17.24 13.60
C GLY A 120 -12.07 -16.65 13.63
N PHE A 121 -11.81 -15.65 14.47
CA PHE A 121 -10.48 -15.06 14.64
C PHE A 121 -9.69 -15.85 15.66
N MET A 122 -8.71 -16.62 15.20
CA MET A 122 -7.87 -17.46 16.06
C MET A 122 -6.40 -17.01 15.97
N ALA A 123 -5.66 -17.09 17.08
CA ALA A 123 -4.23 -16.80 17.08
C ALA A 123 -3.49 -17.66 16.05
N ASP A 124 -2.45 -17.09 15.44
CA ASP A 124 -1.61 -17.78 14.44
C ASP A 124 -2.39 -18.26 13.21
N THR A 125 -3.27 -17.40 12.67
CA THR A 125 -4.08 -17.73 11.48
C THR A 125 -4.10 -16.61 10.44
N ALA A 126 -4.43 -16.99 9.21
CA ALA A 126 -4.77 -16.08 8.13
C ALA A 126 -6.27 -16.17 7.82
N LEU A 127 -6.89 -15.02 7.49
CA LEU A 127 -8.33 -14.93 7.24
C LEU A 127 -8.65 -14.18 5.94
N ILE A 128 -9.74 -14.61 5.31
CA ILE A 128 -10.50 -13.84 4.32
C ILE A 128 -11.85 -13.55 4.97
N ASP A 129 -12.08 -12.30 5.34
CA ASP A 129 -13.22 -11.89 6.15
C ASP A 129 -14.08 -10.84 5.42
N ALA A 130 -15.40 -10.97 5.54
CA ALA A 130 -16.37 -10.02 5.02
C ALA A 130 -17.11 -9.41 6.21
N ASP A 131 -16.94 -8.11 6.41
CA ASP A 131 -17.48 -7.43 7.59
C ASP A 131 -19.01 -7.56 7.67
N SER A 132 -19.53 -7.44 8.89
CA SER A 132 -20.93 -7.66 9.24
C SER A 132 -21.95 -6.74 8.55
N GLY A 133 -21.52 -5.60 8.03
CA GLY A 133 -22.34 -4.68 7.24
C GLY A 133 -22.51 -5.11 5.77
N LEU A 134 -21.76 -6.10 5.29
CA LEU A 134 -21.98 -6.73 3.98
C LEU A 134 -23.13 -7.74 4.08
N SER A 135 -24.38 -7.26 3.99
CA SER A 135 -25.58 -8.12 4.09
C SER A 135 -25.68 -9.23 3.04
N GLY A 136 -24.97 -9.09 1.91
CA GLY A 136 -24.83 -10.13 0.88
C GLY A 136 -23.76 -11.19 1.17
N GLY A 137 -22.99 -11.04 2.24
CA GLY A 137 -21.92 -11.96 2.64
C GLY A 137 -20.71 -11.97 1.70
N LEU A 138 -19.94 -13.05 1.76
CA LEU A 138 -18.76 -13.30 0.93
C LEU A 138 -19.09 -14.20 -0.26
N ASN A 139 -18.76 -13.76 -1.47
CA ASN A 139 -18.80 -14.58 -2.68
C ASN A 139 -17.39 -15.02 -3.09
N ILE A 140 -17.19 -16.30 -3.37
CA ILE A 140 -15.94 -16.86 -3.91
C ILE A 140 -16.29 -17.55 -5.23
N MET A 141 -15.81 -17.02 -6.36
CA MET A 141 -16.21 -17.51 -7.70
C MET A 141 -15.10 -17.36 -8.76
N THR A 142 -15.15 -18.21 -9.79
CA THR A 142 -14.45 -18.03 -11.06
C THR A 142 -15.44 -17.53 -12.12
N ARG A 143 -15.06 -16.53 -12.91
CA ARG A 143 -15.88 -16.04 -14.05
C ARG A 143 -15.72 -16.87 -15.32
N ALA A 144 -14.60 -17.56 -15.45
CA ALA A 144 -14.33 -18.47 -16.55
C ALA A 144 -14.86 -19.87 -16.24
N THR A 145 -14.94 -20.73 -17.27
CA THR A 145 -15.21 -22.17 -17.11
C THR A 145 -13.98 -22.88 -16.54
N ALA A 146 -13.62 -22.57 -15.28
CA ALA A 146 -12.45 -23.07 -14.58
C ALA A 146 -12.76 -23.32 -13.09
N PRO A 147 -12.14 -24.33 -12.43
CA PRO A 147 -12.48 -24.70 -11.06
C PRO A 147 -11.90 -23.74 -10.00
N ILE A 148 -12.58 -23.68 -8.85
CA ILE A 148 -12.01 -23.22 -7.57
C ILE A 148 -11.36 -24.43 -6.89
N ARG A 149 -10.18 -24.25 -6.30
CA ARG A 149 -9.43 -25.34 -5.67
C ARG A 149 -8.97 -24.96 -4.27
N PHE A 150 -9.06 -25.92 -3.35
CA PHE A 150 -8.54 -25.83 -1.98
C PHE A 150 -7.63 -27.02 -1.73
N TYR A 151 -6.46 -26.77 -1.13
CA TYR A 151 -5.41 -27.77 -0.92
C TYR A 151 -4.78 -27.62 0.46
N THR A 152 -4.19 -28.70 0.95
CA THR A 152 -3.24 -28.69 2.08
C THR A 152 -1.87 -29.19 1.58
N SER A 153 -0.80 -29.02 2.37
CA SER A 153 0.56 -29.53 2.12
C SER A 153 1.52 -28.65 1.28
N GLY A 154 1.28 -27.33 1.22
CA GLY A 154 2.29 -26.32 0.86
C GLY A 154 2.69 -26.24 -0.61
N HIS A 155 2.82 -25.02 -1.12
CA HIS A 155 3.62 -24.70 -2.30
C HIS A 155 4.50 -23.52 -1.88
N GLU A 156 5.82 -23.66 -1.96
CA GLU A 156 6.75 -22.54 -1.81
C GLU A 156 7.02 -21.98 -3.21
N ASN A 157 6.81 -20.68 -3.40
CA ASN A 157 7.35 -20.01 -4.58
C ASN A 157 8.88 -19.86 -4.35
N ALA A 158 9.66 -20.19 -5.38
CA ALA A 158 11.10 -20.00 -5.40
C ALA A 158 11.47 -18.56 -5.81
#